data_AF-A0A9E0AKE8-F1
#
_entry.id   AF-A0A9E0AKE8-F1
#
_cell.length_a   1.000
_cell.length_b   1.000
_cell.length_c   1.000
_cell.angle_alpha   90.00
_cell.angle_beta   90.00
_cell.angle_gamma   90.00
#
_symmetry.space_group_name_H-M   'P 1'
#
loop_
_entity.id
_entity.type
_entity.pdbx_description
1 polymer ?
#
loop_
_entity_poly.entity_id
_entity_poly.type
_entity_poly.pdbx_seq_one_letter_code
_entity_poly.pdbx_strand_id
1 'polypeptide(L)'
;MTQIKNRLWSITTALVVAGSTISSCTSPTQKVENATEKVYEAEKELDEANKAYLEDMADYRLKMDERIRANNQSVAEFNARIANEKTEQRREHKERIAELDKKNADMKKKMDDYKAEGKEKWENFKVEFDRDMEELGKSLKDLTVKNVK
;
A
#
# COMPACT_ATOMS: atom_id res chain seq x y z
N MET A 1 -1.38 44.15 37.40
CA MET A 1 -0.71 45.15 36.55
C MET A 1 0.53 44.49 35.97
N THR A 2 0.56 44.33 34.64
CA THR A 2 1.75 44.41 33.74
C THR A 2 2.89 43.38 33.97
N GLN A 3 3.46 42.66 32.99
CA GLN A 3 3.81 43.00 31.61
C GLN A 3 3.95 41.74 30.72
N ILE A 4 3.59 41.92 29.46
CA ILE A 4 3.92 41.08 28.30
C ILE A 4 5.41 41.24 27.99
N LYS A 5 6.12 40.15 27.64
CA LYS A 5 7.38 40.24 26.89
C LYS A 5 7.26 39.44 25.60
N ASN A 6 7.06 40.20 24.52
CA ASN A 6 7.09 39.77 23.12
C ASN A 6 8.37 38.97 22.82
N ARG A 7 8.21 37.74 22.32
CA ARG A 7 9.27 37.04 21.59
C ARG A 7 9.12 37.44 20.13
N LEU A 8 9.94 38.42 19.70
CA LEU A 8 10.12 38.72 18.28
C LEU A 8 10.70 37.48 17.59
N TRP A 9 9.89 36.87 16.73
CA TRP A 9 10.35 35.90 15.75
C TRP A 9 10.65 36.69 14.47
N SER A 10 11.91 37.06 14.27
CA SER A 10 12.35 37.74 13.06
C SER A 10 12.33 36.74 11.89
N ILE A 11 11.30 36.81 11.04
CA ILE A 11 11.30 36.15 9.73
C ILE A 11 12.00 37.10 8.77
N THR A 12 13.26 36.82 8.46
CA THR A 12 14.00 37.58 7.45
C THR A 12 13.56 37.12 6.07
N THR A 13 12.60 37.81 5.45
CA THR A 13 12.31 37.65 4.02
C THR A 13 13.47 38.25 3.23
N ALA A 14 14.31 37.40 2.63
CA ALA A 14 15.35 37.85 1.70
C ALA A 14 14.69 38.26 0.37
N LEU A 15 14.42 39.55 0.20
CA LEU A 15 14.05 40.13 -1.08
C LEU A 15 15.34 40.31 -1.90
N VAL A 16 15.62 39.40 -2.85
CA VAL A 16 16.72 39.55 -3.81
C VAL A 16 16.16 40.07 -5.13
N VAL A 17 16.51 41.31 -5.49
CA VAL A 17 16.29 41.87 -6.84
C VAL A 17 17.50 42.68 -7.28
N ALA A 18 18.10 42.27 -8.41
CA ALA A 18 18.64 43.08 -9.54
C ALA A 18 19.38 42.10 -10.49
N GLY A 19 18.97 41.86 -11.75
CA GLY A 19 19.19 42.66 -12.99
C GLY A 19 20.43 42.13 -13.75
N SER A 20 20.52 41.83 -15.05
CA SER A 20 19.72 42.13 -16.26
C SER A 20 20.08 41.20 -17.45
N THR A 21 19.27 41.28 -18.54
CA THR A 21 19.47 40.82 -19.96
C THR A 21 19.11 39.34 -20.25
N ILE A 22 18.38 38.94 -21.31
CA ILE A 22 17.91 39.53 -22.58
C ILE A 22 16.65 38.74 -23.05
N SER A 23 15.77 39.39 -23.83
CA SER A 23 14.73 38.83 -24.72
C SER A 23 13.76 37.74 -24.21
N SER A 24 12.73 38.13 -23.45
CA SER A 24 11.34 37.71 -23.73
C SER A 24 10.36 38.61 -22.95
N CYS A 25 9.28 39.04 -23.62
CA CYS A 25 8.24 39.89 -23.03
C CYS A 25 7.44 39.14 -21.96
N THR A 26 7.82 39.26 -20.68
CA THR A 26 6.93 39.02 -19.53
C THR A 26 7.29 39.97 -18.39
N SER A 27 6.32 40.72 -17.88
CA SER A 27 6.55 41.67 -16.78
C SER A 27 6.83 40.90 -15.47
N PRO A 28 7.52 41.52 -14.49
CA PRO A 28 7.71 40.90 -13.17
C PRO A 28 6.40 40.46 -12.51
N THR A 29 5.31 41.23 -12.69
CA THR A 29 3.96 40.89 -12.21
C THR A 29 3.44 39.61 -12.85
N GLN A 30 3.59 39.46 -14.17
CA GLN A 30 3.18 38.25 -14.90
C GLN A 30 4.00 37.02 -14.49
N LYS A 31 5.26 37.19 -14.10
CA LYS A 31 6.09 36.09 -13.56
C LYS A 31 5.63 35.62 -12.19
N VAL A 32 5.18 36.54 -11.33
CA VAL A 32 4.63 36.21 -10.01
C VAL A 32 3.30 35.48 -10.15
N GLU A 33 2.39 35.98 -10.99
CA GLU A 33 1.09 35.35 -11.27
C GLU A 33 1.25 33.91 -11.80
N ASN A 34 2.11 33.72 -12.82
CA ASN A 34 2.40 32.39 -13.37
C ASN A 34 3.04 31.43 -12.34
N ALA A 35 3.83 31.95 -11.39
CA ALA A 35 4.43 31.12 -10.35
C ALA A 35 3.40 30.69 -9.31
N THR A 36 2.50 31.60 -8.90
CA THR A 36 1.41 31.28 -7.97
C THR A 36 0.43 30.28 -8.56
N GLU A 37 0.07 30.41 -9.84
CA GLU A 37 -0.79 29.45 -10.54
C GLU A 37 -0.16 28.05 -10.58
N LYS A 38 1.12 27.94 -10.94
CA LYS A 38 1.84 26.66 -10.93
C LYS A 38 1.93 26.01 -9.56
N VAL A 39 2.08 26.81 -8.49
CA VAL A 39 2.07 26.29 -7.12
C VAL A 39 0.68 25.75 -6.77
N TYR A 40 -0.38 26.48 -7.10
CA TYR A 40 -1.75 26.04 -6.85
C TYR A 40 -2.12 24.77 -7.63
N GLU A 41 -1.74 24.68 -8.90
CA GLU A 41 -1.92 23.47 -9.71
C GLU A 41 -1.14 22.29 -9.10
N ALA A 42 0.11 22.50 -8.70
CA ALA A 42 0.92 21.47 -8.06
C ALA A 42 0.34 21.01 -6.71
N GLU A 43 -0.22 21.92 -5.91
CA GLU A 43 -0.93 21.59 -4.66
C GLU A 43 -2.16 20.73 -4.93
N LYS A 44 -2.96 21.09 -5.94
CA LYS A 44 -4.15 20.32 -6.34
C LYS A 44 -3.76 18.93 -6.85
N GLU A 45 -2.74 18.84 -7.71
CA GLU A 45 -2.23 17.56 -8.22
C GLU A 45 -1.71 16.68 -7.08
N LEU A 46 -1.03 17.26 -6.09
CA LEU A 46 -0.55 16.55 -4.90
C LEU A 46 -1.72 16.00 -4.06
N ASP A 47 -2.78 16.79 -3.86
CA ASP A 47 -3.98 16.37 -3.13
C ASP A 47 -4.74 15.26 -3.87
N GLU A 48 -4.94 15.39 -5.18
CA GLU A 48 -5.57 14.37 -6.01
C GLU A 48 -4.74 13.06 -6.03
N ALA A 49 -3.42 13.17 -6.16
CA ALA A 49 -2.52 12.02 -6.10
C ALA A 49 -2.55 11.32 -4.73
N ASN A 50 -2.61 12.08 -3.63
CA ASN A 50 -2.75 11.53 -2.30
C ASN A 50 -4.09 10.81 -2.11
N LYS A 51 -5.18 11.38 -2.61
CA LYS A 51 -6.50 10.74 -2.57
C LYS A 51 -6.51 9.43 -3.35
N ALA A 52 -6.06 9.44 -4.60
CA ALA A 52 -5.99 8.24 -5.45
C ALA A 52 -5.11 7.15 -4.83
N TYR A 53 -4.00 7.53 -4.20
CA TYR A 53 -3.13 6.61 -3.48
C TYR A 53 -3.83 5.92 -2.30
N LEU A 54 -4.56 6.68 -1.47
CA LEU A 54 -5.28 6.12 -0.34
C LEU A 54 -6.46 5.23 -0.77
N GLU A 55 -7.16 5.61 -1.85
CA GLU A 55 -8.24 4.82 -2.44
C GLU A 55 -7.71 3.49 -3.00
N ASP A 56 -6.62 3.50 -3.79
CA ASP A 56 -5.99 2.28 -4.30
C ASP A 56 -5.54 1.33 -3.17
N MET A 57 -5.00 1.89 -2.07
CA MET A 57 -4.63 1.10 -0.90
C MET A 57 -5.84 0.47 -0.19
N ALA A 58 -6.96 1.18 -0.10
CA ALA A 58 -8.19 0.65 0.47
C ALA A 58 -8.79 -0.48 -0.39
N ASP A 59 -8.88 -0.27 -1.69
CA ASP A 59 -9.39 -1.26 -2.64
C ASP A 59 -8.51 -2.52 -2.67
N TYR A 60 -7.19 -2.34 -2.65
CA TYR A 60 -6.26 -3.46 -2.62
C TYR A 60 -6.40 -4.28 -1.32
N ARG A 61 -6.60 -3.63 -0.16
CA ARG A 61 -6.87 -4.34 1.10
C ARG A 61 -8.11 -5.20 1.02
N LEU A 62 -9.21 -4.66 0.49
CA LEU A 62 -10.45 -5.41 0.29
C LEU A 62 -10.22 -6.63 -0.61
N LYS A 63 -9.55 -6.44 -1.76
CA LYS A 63 -9.20 -7.51 -2.69
C LYS A 63 -8.34 -8.60 -2.03
N MET A 64 -7.38 -8.23 -1.17
CA MET A 64 -6.53 -9.21 -0.49
C MET A 64 -7.27 -9.94 0.62
N ASP A 65 -8.14 -9.27 1.38
CA ASP A 65 -9.01 -9.91 2.37
C ASP A 65 -9.96 -10.93 1.72
N GLU A 66 -10.47 -10.67 0.51
CA GLU A 66 -11.26 -11.63 -0.26
C GLU A 66 -10.44 -12.88 -0.65
N ARG A 67 -9.21 -12.69 -1.13
CA ARG A 67 -8.30 -13.81 -1.45
C ARG A 67 -7.96 -14.64 -0.21
N ILE A 68 -7.66 -13.99 0.92
CA ILE A 68 -7.38 -14.66 2.20
C ILE A 68 -8.59 -15.48 2.66
N ARG A 69 -9.81 -14.94 2.49
CA ARG A 69 -11.06 -15.64 2.82
C ARG A 69 -11.28 -16.86 1.93
N ALA A 70 -11.04 -16.74 0.62
CA ALA A 70 -11.12 -17.86 -0.32
C ALA A 70 -10.11 -18.97 0.01
N ASN A 71 -8.89 -18.60 0.42
CA ASN A 71 -7.87 -19.54 0.91
C ASN A 71 -8.35 -20.28 2.15
N ASN A 72 -8.88 -19.56 3.16
CA ASN A 72 -9.43 -20.16 4.39
C ASN A 72 -10.58 -21.14 4.10
N GLN A 73 -11.46 -20.78 3.16
CA GLN A 73 -12.55 -21.65 2.74
C GLN A 73 -12.00 -22.94 2.08
N SER A 74 -11.02 -22.81 1.18
CA SER A 74 -10.39 -23.96 0.52
C SER A 74 -9.74 -24.92 1.53
N VAL A 75 -9.08 -24.37 2.56
CA VAL A 75 -8.53 -25.17 3.66
C VAL A 75 -9.61 -25.87 4.45
N ALA A 76 -10.70 -25.18 4.81
CA ALA A 76 -11.80 -25.77 5.57
C ALA A 76 -12.46 -26.92 4.80
N GLU A 77 -12.72 -26.74 3.51
CA GLU A 77 -13.26 -27.78 2.63
C GLU A 77 -12.33 -28.99 2.50
N PHE A 78 -11.02 -28.74 2.34
CA PHE A 78 -10.04 -29.82 2.28
C PHE A 78 -9.92 -30.57 3.61
N ASN A 79 -9.90 -29.84 4.73
CA ASN A 79 -9.93 -30.41 6.08
C ASN A 79 -11.11 -31.36 6.31
N ALA A 80 -12.29 -31.03 5.77
CA ALA A 80 -13.47 -31.88 5.84
C ALA A 80 -13.32 -33.15 4.99
N ARG A 81 -12.73 -33.04 3.80
CA ARG A 81 -12.50 -34.18 2.88
C ARG A 81 -11.54 -35.22 3.47
N ILE A 82 -10.48 -34.79 4.12
CA ILE A 82 -9.45 -35.70 4.67
C ILE A 82 -9.84 -36.36 5.99
N ALA A 83 -11.01 -36.04 6.56
CA ALA A 83 -11.43 -36.52 7.88
C ALA A 83 -11.50 -38.06 7.96
N ASN A 84 -11.85 -38.72 6.85
CA ASN A 84 -12.00 -40.17 6.76
C ASN A 84 -10.79 -40.90 6.15
N GLU A 85 -9.69 -40.17 5.87
CA GLU A 85 -8.48 -40.78 5.32
C GLU A 85 -7.73 -41.61 6.37
N LYS A 86 -6.82 -42.46 5.90
CA LYS A 86 -5.94 -43.24 6.78
C LYS A 86 -5.12 -42.30 7.66
N THR A 87 -4.88 -42.70 8.92
CA THR A 87 -4.23 -41.84 9.93
C THR A 87 -2.93 -41.20 9.45
N GLU A 88 -2.09 -41.94 8.72
CA GLU A 88 -0.81 -41.42 8.25
C GLU A 88 -0.98 -40.34 7.16
N GLN A 89 -1.82 -40.60 6.15
CA GLN A 89 -2.12 -39.63 5.09
C GLN A 89 -2.80 -38.38 5.67
N ARG A 90 -3.73 -38.58 6.60
CA ARG A 90 -4.40 -37.49 7.31
C ARG A 90 -3.40 -36.65 8.10
N ARG A 91 -2.39 -37.26 8.73
CA ARG A 91 -1.34 -36.54 9.47
C ARG A 91 -0.52 -35.64 8.53
N GLU A 92 -0.02 -36.18 7.43
CA GLU A 92 0.75 -35.43 6.42
C GLU A 92 -0.07 -34.25 5.85
N HIS A 93 -1.34 -34.47 5.53
CA HIS A 93 -2.22 -33.40 5.07
C HIS A 93 -2.47 -32.34 6.15
N LYS A 94 -2.64 -32.72 7.42
CA LYS A 94 -2.82 -31.78 8.52
C LYS A 94 -1.59 -30.92 8.77
N GLU A 95 -0.38 -31.49 8.64
CA GLU A 95 0.87 -30.72 8.72
C GLU A 95 0.95 -29.68 7.61
N ARG A 96 0.66 -30.08 6.36
CA ARG A 96 0.64 -29.17 5.22
C ARG A 96 -0.40 -28.07 5.37
N ILE A 97 -1.57 -28.38 5.92
CA ILE A 97 -2.62 -27.39 6.22
C ILE A 97 -2.12 -26.37 7.24
N ALA A 98 -1.49 -26.81 8.32
CA ALA A 98 -0.98 -25.90 9.34
C ALA A 98 0.09 -24.94 8.79
N GLU A 99 0.96 -25.43 7.89
CA GLU A 99 1.94 -24.58 7.19
C GLU A 99 1.26 -23.50 6.34
N LEU A 100 0.24 -23.88 5.56
CA LEU A 100 -0.46 -22.96 4.65
C LEU A 100 -1.35 -21.97 5.41
N ASP A 101 -2.00 -22.40 6.49
CA ASP A 101 -2.78 -21.52 7.38
C ASP A 101 -1.89 -20.46 8.01
N LYS A 102 -0.70 -20.88 8.49
CA LYS A 102 0.29 -19.94 9.01
C LYS A 102 0.70 -18.91 7.96
N LYS A 103 1.04 -19.35 6.75
CA LYS A 103 1.40 -18.44 5.64
C LYS A 103 0.25 -17.48 5.31
N ASN A 104 -1.00 -17.96 5.28
CA ASN A 104 -2.16 -17.13 5.01
C ASN A 104 -2.38 -16.07 6.10
N ALA A 105 -2.17 -16.44 7.37
CA ALA A 105 -2.20 -15.50 8.50
C ALA A 105 -1.05 -14.48 8.45
N ASP A 106 0.15 -14.90 8.09
CA ASP A 106 1.31 -14.02 7.93
C ASP A 106 1.08 -13.01 6.79
N MET A 107 0.45 -13.43 5.68
CA MET A 107 0.04 -12.52 4.61
C MET A 107 -0.99 -11.49 5.08
N LYS A 108 -1.99 -11.92 5.87
CA LYS A 108 -2.95 -10.98 6.46
C LYS A 108 -2.23 -9.94 7.32
N LYS A 109 -1.33 -10.40 8.19
CA LYS A 109 -0.54 -9.52 9.05
C LYS A 109 0.33 -8.55 8.24
N LYS A 110 0.98 -9.01 7.17
CA LYS A 110 1.79 -8.18 6.25
C LYS A 110 0.95 -7.05 5.64
N MET A 111 -0.31 -7.31 5.30
CA MET A 111 -1.25 -6.29 4.79
C MET A 111 -1.69 -5.31 5.87
N ASP A 112 -2.08 -5.82 7.04
CA ASP A 112 -2.58 -5.02 8.16
C ASP A 112 -1.48 -4.11 8.75
N ASP A 113 -0.23 -4.57 8.75
CA ASP A 113 0.93 -3.82 9.26
C ASP A 113 1.47 -2.77 8.27
N TYR A 114 1.11 -2.86 6.98
CA TYR A 114 1.58 -1.91 5.96
C TYR A 114 0.97 -0.51 6.21
N LYS A 115 1.84 0.50 6.28
CA LYS A 115 1.46 1.91 6.46
C LYS A 115 1.65 2.68 5.18
N ALA A 116 0.88 3.75 5.02
CA ALA A 116 1.03 4.66 3.90
C ALA A 116 2.41 5.36 3.98
N GLU A 117 3.34 4.95 3.12
CA GLU A 117 4.71 5.48 3.07
C GLU A 117 5.07 6.11 1.71
N GLY A 118 4.05 6.37 0.88
CA GLY A 118 4.18 6.97 -0.44
C GLY A 118 4.04 5.96 -1.57
N LYS A 119 3.76 6.48 -2.77
CA LYS A 119 3.35 5.70 -3.95
C LYS A 119 4.39 4.66 -4.37
N GLU A 120 5.68 5.02 -4.41
CA GLU A 120 6.74 4.10 -4.85
C GLU A 120 6.84 2.86 -3.94
N LYS A 121 6.88 3.08 -2.63
CA LYS A 121 6.92 1.98 -1.64
C LYS A 121 5.66 1.12 -1.71
N TRP A 122 4.53 1.71 -2.04
CA TRP A 122 3.29 0.99 -2.21
C TRP A 122 3.28 0.08 -3.43
N GLU A 123 3.74 0.57 -4.58
CA GLU A 123 3.86 -0.25 -5.77
C GLU A 123 4.83 -1.43 -5.55
N ASN A 124 5.99 -1.17 -4.92
CA ASN A 124 6.94 -2.24 -4.58
C ASN A 124 6.34 -3.27 -3.62
N PHE A 125 5.59 -2.81 -2.61
CA PHE A 125 4.89 -3.68 -1.70
C PHE A 125 3.87 -4.57 -2.43
N LYS A 126 3.03 -4.00 -3.32
CA LYS A 126 2.05 -4.76 -4.11
C LYS A 126 2.71 -5.86 -4.93
N VAL A 127 3.82 -5.57 -5.60
CA VAL A 127 4.55 -6.56 -6.42
C VAL A 127 4.98 -7.76 -5.59
N GLU A 128 5.61 -7.53 -4.43
CA GLU A 128 6.04 -8.62 -3.55
C GLU A 128 4.84 -9.36 -2.95
N PHE A 129 3.85 -8.62 -2.46
CA PHE A 129 2.67 -9.20 -1.82
C PHE A 129 1.88 -10.10 -2.80
N ASP A 130 1.69 -9.64 -4.04
CA ASP A 130 0.97 -10.40 -5.07
C ASP A 130 1.71 -11.68 -5.45
N ARG A 131 3.05 -11.61 -5.58
CA ARG A 131 3.87 -12.80 -5.84
C ARG A 131 3.72 -13.82 -4.71
N ASP A 132 3.88 -13.38 -3.46
CA ASP A 132 3.81 -14.27 -2.30
C ASP A 132 2.39 -14.88 -2.16
N MET A 133 1.34 -14.09 -2.44
CA MET A 133 -0.04 -14.56 -2.43
C MET A 133 -0.37 -15.51 -3.60
N GLU A 134 0.26 -15.33 -4.76
CA GLU A 134 0.14 -16.25 -5.89
C GLU A 134 0.77 -17.62 -5.58
N GLU A 135 1.97 -17.62 -4.97
CA GLU A 135 2.63 -18.86 -4.53
C GLU A 135 1.81 -19.61 -3.47
N LEU A 136 1.24 -18.88 -2.51
CA LEU A 136 0.34 -19.43 -1.52
C LEU A 136 -0.91 -20.06 -2.18
N GLY A 137 -1.53 -19.35 -3.11
CA GLY A 137 -2.69 -19.84 -3.85
C GLY A 137 -2.39 -21.12 -4.65
N LYS A 138 -1.21 -21.19 -5.31
CA LYS A 138 -0.76 -22.41 -5.99
C LYS A 138 -0.57 -23.56 -5.01
N SER A 139 0.08 -23.32 -3.88
CA SER A 139 0.32 -24.34 -2.85
C SER A 139 -0.99 -24.90 -2.26
N LEU A 140 -1.99 -24.04 -2.05
CA LEU A 140 -3.32 -24.43 -1.60
C LEU A 140 -4.05 -25.25 -2.67
N LYS A 141 -3.99 -24.81 -3.93
CA LYS A 141 -4.57 -25.56 -5.05
C LYS A 141 -3.96 -26.95 -5.14
N ASP A 142 -2.63 -27.06 -5.12
CA ASP A 142 -1.91 -28.33 -5.21
C ASP A 142 -2.26 -29.28 -4.06
N LEU A 143 -2.45 -28.75 -2.85
CA LEU A 143 -2.91 -29.54 -1.70
C LEU A 143 -4.33 -30.11 -1.92
N THR A 144 -5.22 -29.33 -2.54
CA THR A 144 -6.63 -29.71 -2.70
C THR A 144 -6.91 -30.65 -3.87
N VAL A 145 -6.00 -30.73 -4.86
CA VAL A 145 -6.10 -31.64 -6.00
C VAL A 145 -6.05 -33.07 -5.48
N LYS A 146 -7.06 -33.87 -5.82
CA LYS A 146 -7.05 -35.31 -5.50
C LYS A 146 -5.84 -35.92 -6.20
N ASN A 147 -4.87 -36.39 -5.43
CA ASN A 147 -3.91 -37.37 -5.96
C ASN A 147 -4.70 -38.66 -6.21
N VAL A 148 -5.22 -38.81 -7.42
CA VAL A 148 -5.70 -40.09 -7.94
C VAL A 148 -4.43 -40.90 -8.20
N LYS A 149 -4.00 -41.66 -7.19
CA LYS A 149 -3.02 -42.75 -7.35
C LYS A 149 -3.69 -44.06 -7.00
#